data_AF-Q6A1K6-F1
#
_entry.id   AF-Q6A1K6-F1
#
_cell.length_a   1.000
_cell.length_b   1.000
_cell.length_c   1.000
_cell.angle_alpha   90.00
_cell.angle_beta   90.00
_cell.angle_gamma   90.00
#
_symmetry.space_group_name_H-M   'P 1'
#
loop_
_entity.id
_entity.type
_entity.pdbx_description
1 polymer ?
#
loop_
_entity_poly.entity_id
_entity_poly.type
_entity_poly.pdbx_seq_one_letter_code
_entity_poly.pdbx_strand_id
1 'polypeptide(L)'
;GSKGTAIVTITRALFSFTFSLTVFHEVALGASACYIKIAPWISLEMFDASRGFLFDSLTVVMPIVVIFVSSLVHLYPISYMSEDPHS
;
A
#
# COMPACT_ATOMS: atom_id res chain seq x y z
N GLY A 1 -16.17 -17.55 13.43
CA GLY A 1 -15.00 -16.66 13.47
C GLY A 1 -14.57 -16.17 12.09
N SER A 2 -14.44 -17.07 11.10
CA SER A 2 -13.76 -16.81 9.82
C SER A 2 -14.39 -15.76 8.90
N LYS A 3 -15.73 -15.59 8.94
CA LYS A 3 -16.44 -14.63 8.07
C LYS A 3 -16.13 -13.17 8.43
N GLY A 4 -15.96 -12.87 9.72
CA GLY A 4 -15.63 -11.51 10.18
C GLY A 4 -14.21 -11.09 9.78
N THR A 5 -13.24 -11.99 9.89
CA THR A 5 -11.86 -11.76 9.47
C THR A 5 -11.74 -11.54 7.97
N ALA A 6 -12.48 -12.31 7.16
CA ALA A 6 -12.53 -12.13 5.71
C ALA A 6 -13.05 -10.73 5.33
N ILE A 7 -14.13 -10.27 5.97
CA ILE A 7 -14.73 -8.94 5.71
C ILE A 7 -13.75 -7.81 6.07
N VAL A 8 -13.08 -7.90 7.23
CA VAL A 8 -12.10 -6.89 7.66
C VAL A 8 -10.90 -6.84 6.70
N THR A 9 -10.42 -7.99 6.22
CA THR A 9 -9.30 -8.04 5.28
C THR A 9 -9.68 -7.48 3.91
N ILE A 10 -10.87 -7.81 3.39
CA ILE A 10 -11.34 -7.30 2.09
C ILE A 10 -11.55 -5.79 2.15
N THR A 11 -12.22 -5.27 3.18
CA THR A 11 -12.43 -3.83 3.34
C THR A 11 -11.11 -3.06 3.44
N ARG A 12 -10.13 -3.59 4.18
CA ARG A 12 -8.79 -3.01 4.26
C ARG A 12 -8.04 -3.05 2.94
N ALA A 13 -8.13 -4.15 2.19
CA ALA A 13 -7.54 -4.27 0.86
C ALA A 13 -8.17 -3.29 -0.13
N LEU A 14 -9.50 -3.13 -0.10
CA LEU A 14 -10.25 -2.19 -0.93
C LEU A 14 -9.83 -0.74 -0.64
N PHE A 15 -9.72 -0.38 0.65
CA PHE A 15 -9.26 0.94 1.08
C PHE A 15 -7.81 1.20 0.66
N SER A 16 -6.94 0.19 0.76
CA SER A 16 -5.55 0.31 0.30
C SER A 16 -5.46 0.46 -1.22
N PHE A 17 -6.33 -0.23 -1.97
CA PHE A 17 -6.38 -0.16 -3.42
C PHE A 17 -6.86 1.21 -3.93
N THR A 18 -7.92 1.78 -3.32
CA THR A 18 -8.38 3.13 -3.67
C THR A 18 -7.33 4.19 -3.36
N PHE A 19 -6.65 4.08 -2.21
CA PHE A 19 -5.53 4.96 -1.86
C PHE A 19 -4.39 4.86 -2.90
N SER A 20 -4.05 3.64 -3.32
CA SER A 20 -3.02 3.42 -4.33
C SER A 20 -3.39 4.01 -5.69
N LEU A 21 -4.66 3.95 -6.09
CA LEU A 21 -5.16 4.59 -7.31
C LEU A 21 -5.10 6.13 -7.24
N THR A 22 -5.44 6.72 -6.09
CA THR A 22 -5.33 8.18 -5.92
C THR A 22 -3.88 8.66 -6.01
N VAL A 23 -2.94 7.95 -5.38
CA VAL A 23 -1.51 8.28 -5.45
C VAL A 23 -0.96 8.09 -6.86
N PHE A 24 -1.38 7.02 -7.56
CA PHE A 24 -1.00 6.81 -8.96
C PHE A 24 -1.53 7.93 -9.86
N HIS A 25 -2.79 8.32 -9.71
CA HIS A 25 -3.39 9.39 -10.49
C HIS A 25 -2.66 10.72 -10.28
N GLU A 26 -2.30 11.06 -9.03
CA GLU A 26 -1.60 12.30 -8.71
C GLU A 26 -0.16 12.31 -9.23
N VAL A 27 0.56 11.20 -9.15
CA VAL A 27 1.97 11.11 -9.57
C VAL A 27 2.11 10.93 -11.08
N ALA A 28 1.23 10.15 -11.72
CA ALA A 28 1.26 9.95 -13.16
C ALA A 28 0.90 11.22 -13.93
N LEU A 29 0.01 12.07 -13.39
CA LEU A 29 -0.36 13.35 -13.99
C LEU A 29 0.53 14.51 -13.53
N GLY A 30 1.06 14.45 -12.31
CA GLY A 30 1.90 15.50 -11.72
C GLY A 30 3.39 15.43 -12.08
N ALA A 31 3.89 14.27 -12.52
CA ALA A 31 5.25 13.99 -13.03
C ALA A 31 6.42 14.64 -12.24
N SER A 32 6.20 15.01 -10.98
CA SER A 32 7.18 15.71 -10.15
C SER A 32 7.49 14.84 -8.95
N ALA A 33 8.74 14.42 -8.83
CA ALA A 33 9.23 13.70 -7.66
C ALA A 33 9.04 14.59 -6.43
N CYS A 34 8.09 14.24 -5.56
CA CYS A 34 7.79 15.02 -4.37
C CYS A 34 8.71 14.56 -3.23
N TYR A 35 9.61 15.44 -2.80
CA TYR A 35 10.47 15.18 -1.65
C TYR A 35 9.83 15.73 -0.38
N ILE A 36 9.32 14.82 0.47
CA ILE A 36 8.69 15.17 1.73
C ILE A 36 9.70 14.94 2.86
N LYS A 37 10.27 16.04 3.41
CA LYS A 37 11.03 15.98 4.67
C LYS A 37 10.05 15.80 5.83
N ILE A 38 10.17 14.68 6.56
CA ILE A 38 9.31 14.39 7.71
C ILE A 38 9.87 15.06 8.97
N ALA A 39 11.11 14.74 9.33
CA ALA A 39 11.76 15.30 10.52
C ALA A 39 13.28 15.08 10.49
N PRO A 40 14.08 15.97 11.09
CA PRO A 40 15.49 15.68 11.39
C PRO A 40 15.55 14.43 12.30
N TRP A 41 16.36 13.45 11.93
CA TRP A 41 16.59 12.25 12.75
C TRP A 41 17.82 12.43 13.62
N ILE A 42 18.91 12.90 13.02
CA ILE A 42 20.17 13.17 13.69
C ILE A 42 20.68 14.50 13.15
N SER A 43 20.96 15.44 14.05
CA SER A 43 21.62 16.72 13.76
C SER A 43 22.92 16.78 14.54
N LEU A 44 24.06 16.54 13.88
CA LEU A 44 25.39 16.87 14.38
C LEU A 44 25.92 18.08 13.61
N GLU A 45 26.86 18.81 14.22
CA GLU A 45 27.44 20.05 13.69
C GLU A 45 28.01 19.94 12.25
N MET A 46 28.34 18.74 11.78
CA MET A 46 28.75 18.46 10.40
C MET A 46 27.88 17.44 9.65
N PHE A 47 26.85 16.86 10.28
CA PHE A 47 26.04 15.79 9.67
C PHE A 47 24.57 15.91 10.05
N ASP A 48 23.77 16.40 9.10
CA ASP A 48 22.32 16.47 9.20
C ASP A 48 21.67 15.31 8.42
N ALA A 49 21.28 14.26 9.14
CA ALA A 49 20.45 13.20 8.60
C ALA A 49 18.98 13.51 8.89
N SER A 50 18.30 14.10 7.90
CA SER A 50 16.84 14.26 7.94
C SER A 50 16.13 13.02 7.37
N ARG A 51 15.18 12.46 8.12
CA ARG A 51 14.24 11.46 7.58
C ARG A 51 13.29 12.18 6.64
N GLY A 52 13.28 11.77 5.38
CA GLY A 52 12.33 12.18 4.37
C GLY A 52 11.91 11.00 3.51
N PHE A 53 10.75 11.11 2.89
CA PHE A 53 10.33 10.21 1.83
C PHE A 53 10.49 10.92 0.49
N LEU A 54 11.14 10.23 -0.44
CA LEU A 54 11.22 10.64 -1.82
C LEU A 54 10.15 9.86 -2.57
N PHE A 55 9.09 10.55 -3.00
CA PHE A 55 8.02 9.97 -3.81
C PHE A 55 8.41 10.11 -5.29
N ASP A 56 9.09 9.09 -5.80
CA ASP A 56 9.37 8.88 -7.21
C ASP A 56 8.34 7.95 -7.87
N SER A 57 8.24 7.98 -9.20
CA SER A 57 7.36 7.12 -9.99
C SER A 57 7.51 5.63 -9.62
N LEU A 58 8.73 5.15 -9.36
CA LEU A 58 8.95 3.75 -8.95
C LEU A 58 8.37 3.45 -7.56
N THR A 59 8.59 4.33 -6.59
CA THR A 59 8.07 4.17 -5.21
C THR A 59 6.54 4.21 -5.12
N VAL A 60 5.89 4.82 -6.12
CA VAL A 60 4.43 4.91 -6.21
C VAL A 60 3.83 3.68 -6.87
N VAL A 61 4.52 3.09 -7.86
CA VAL A 61 4.06 1.89 -8.56
C VAL A 61 4.23 0.62 -7.72
N MET A 62 5.29 0.53 -6.92
CA MET A 62 5.58 -0.60 -6.02
C MET A 62 4.38 -1.00 -5.12
N PRO A 63 3.76 -0.08 -4.35
CA PRO A 63 2.63 -0.42 -3.49
C PRO A 63 1.39 -0.86 -4.28
N ILE A 64 1.15 -0.35 -5.49
CA ILE A 64 0.01 -0.79 -6.33
C ILE A 64 0.08 -2.30 -6.57
N VAL A 65 1.24 -2.78 -7.02
CA VAL A 65 1.46 -4.20 -7.33
C VAL A 65 1.36 -5.06 -6.07
N VAL A 66 1.97 -4.61 -4.97
CA VAL A 66 1.95 -5.35 -3.69
C VAL A 66 0.53 -5.46 -3.14
N ILE A 67 -0.26 -4.38 -3.19
CA ILE A 67 -1.66 -4.38 -2.72
C ILE A 67 -2.51 -5.28 -3.61
N PHE A 68 -2.27 -5.27 -4.92
CA PHE A 68 -2.99 -6.13 -5.86
C PHE A 68 -2.70 -7.62 -5.65
N VAL A 69 -1.42 -8.02 -5.54
CA VAL A 69 -1.07 -9.43 -5.28
C VAL A 69 -1.54 -9.85 -3.89
N SER A 70 -1.44 -8.96 -2.89
CA SER A 70 -1.93 -9.22 -1.55
C SER A 70 -3.46 -9.43 -1.52
N SER A 71 -4.24 -8.62 -2.25
CA SER A 71 -5.69 -8.80 -2.30
C SER A 71 -6.08 -10.14 -2.92
N LEU A 72 -5.38 -10.58 -3.98
CA LEU A 72 -5.58 -11.89 -4.60
C LEU A 72 -5.25 -13.05 -3.64
N VAL A 73 -4.13 -12.97 -2.91
CA VAL A 73 -3.74 -13.98 -1.92
C VAL A 73 -4.77 -14.09 -0.79
N HIS A 74 -5.39 -12.98 -0.38
CA HIS A 74 -6.41 -13.01 0.67
C HIS A 74 -7.80 -13.42 0.14
N LEU A 75 -8.08 -13.19 -1.15
CA LEU A 75 -9.34 -13.59 -1.80
C LEU A 75 -9.32 -15.07 -2.21
N TYR A 76 -8.15 -15.63 -2.51
CA TYR A 76 -7.98 -17.01 -2.96
C TYR A 76 -8.59 -18.05 -1.99
N PRO A 77 -8.31 -18.02 -0.67
CA PRO A 77 -8.92 -18.97 0.27
C PRO A 77 -10.43 -18.79 0.44
N ILE A 78 -10.93 -17.56 0.26
CA ILE A 78 -12.36 -17.26 0.40
C ILE A 78 -13.14 -17.86 -0.77
N SER A 79 -12.61 -17.77 -1.99
CA SER A 79 -13.22 -18.46 -3.13
C SER A 79 -13.03 -19.97 -3.05
N TYR A 80 -11.82 -20.44 -2.73
CA TYR A 80 -11.52 -21.87 -2.68
C TYR A 80 -12.35 -22.60 -1.61
N MET A 81 -12.53 -22.01 -0.42
CA MET A 81 -13.36 -22.60 0.64
C MET A 81 -14.86 -22.33 0.47
N SER A 82 -15.27 -21.55 -0.55
CA SER A 82 -16.69 -21.46 -0.92
C SER A 82 -17.16 -22.68 -1.72
N GLU A 83 -16.22 -23.44 -2.30
CA GLU A 83 -16.51 -24.63 -3.12
C GLU A 83 -16.29 -25.96 -2.37
N ASP A 84 -15.78 -25.94 -1.13
CA ASP A 84 -15.59 -27.15 -0.33
C ASP A 84 -16.91 -27.54 0.39
N PRO A 85 -17.51 -28.71 0.10
CA PRO A 85 -18.79 -29.16 0.65
C PRO A 85 -18.73 -29.65 2.11
N HIS A 86 -17.58 -29.48 2.78
CA HIS A 86 -17.39 -29.77 4.20
C HIS A 86 -17.08 -28.48 4.97
N SER A 87 -18.10 -27.62 5.14
CA SER A 87 -18.08 -26.52 6.13
C SER A 87 -18.49 -26.99 7.52
#